data_AF-W9T9V4-F1
#
_entry.id   AF-W9T9V4-F1
#
_cell.length_a   1.000
_cell.length_b   1.000
_cell.length_c   1.000
_cell.angle_alpha   90.00
_cell.angle_beta   90.00
_cell.angle_gamma   90.00
#
_symmetry.space_group_name_H-M   'P 1'
#
loop_
_entity.id
_entity.type
_entity.pdbx_description
1 polymer ?
#
loop_
_entity_poly.entity_id
_entity_poly.type
_entity_poly.pdbx_seq_one_letter_code
_entity_poly.pdbx_strand_id
1 'polypeptide(L)'
;MAIGQLEVKTELLNYVIAIVLITVGLAVALAFGLGSRELVGQILAGIYVRELYEVGQRVKLADVEGQIEEIGTVKTLLLTDDGELASVANKVLLEQRVASR
;
A
#
# COMPACT_ATOMS: atom_id res chain seq x y z
N MET A 1 -34.99 -39.83 27.55
CA MET A 1 -34.96 -38.43 27.09
C MET A 1 -33.64 -37.70 27.37
N ALA A 2 -32.52 -38.40 27.67
CA ALA A 2 -31.24 -37.75 27.98
C ALA A 2 -30.32 -37.58 26.75
N ILE A 3 -30.42 -38.45 25.74
CA ILE A 3 -29.56 -38.43 24.53
C ILE A 3 -29.83 -37.18 23.67
N GLY A 4 -31.11 -36.86 23.40
CA GLY A 4 -31.45 -35.66 22.60
C GLY A 4 -31.02 -34.34 23.23
N GLN A 5 -30.93 -34.24 24.57
CA GLN A 5 -30.37 -33.05 25.22
C GLN A 5 -28.85 -32.95 25.09
N LEU A 6 -28.14 -34.08 24.91
CA LEU A 6 -26.70 -34.11 24.72
C LEU A 6 -26.34 -33.72 23.27
N GLU A 7 -27.09 -34.21 22.28
CA GLU A 7 -26.96 -33.81 20.87
C GLU A 7 -27.17 -32.31 20.68
N VAL A 8 -28.26 -31.75 21.22
CA VAL A 8 -28.56 -30.31 21.12
C VAL A 8 -27.46 -29.45 21.77
N LYS A 9 -26.89 -29.89 22.90
CA LYS A 9 -25.75 -29.19 23.54
C LYS A 9 -24.47 -29.27 22.70
N THR A 10 -24.24 -30.40 22.03
CA THR A 10 -23.06 -30.61 21.19
C THR A 10 -23.16 -29.79 19.89
N GLU A 11 -24.35 -29.72 19.29
CA GLU A 11 -24.62 -28.85 18.15
C GLU A 11 -24.44 -27.37 18.49
N LEU A 12 -25.00 -26.92 19.63
CA LEU A 12 -24.85 -25.54 20.07
C LEU A 12 -23.37 -25.19 20.31
N LEU A 13 -22.61 -26.08 20.94
CA LEU A 13 -21.17 -25.89 21.15
C LEU A 13 -20.42 -25.78 19.81
N ASN A 14 -20.75 -26.63 18.83
CA ASN A 14 -20.16 -26.57 17.50
C ASN A 14 -20.47 -25.24 16.81
N TYR A 15 -21.71 -24.73 16.91
CA TYR A 15 -22.06 -23.42 16.38
C TYR A 15 -21.28 -22.29 17.04
N VAL A 16 -21.14 -22.31 18.37
CA VAL A 16 -20.36 -21.29 19.09
C VAL A 16 -18.91 -21.31 18.62
N ILE A 17 -18.28 -22.49 18.53
CA ILE A 17 -16.90 -22.63 18.05
C ILE A 17 -16.79 -22.11 16.60
N ALA A 18 -17.72 -22.49 15.73
CA ALA A 18 -17.72 -22.04 14.34
C ALA A 18 -17.86 -20.51 14.22
N ILE A 19 -18.78 -19.90 14.98
CA ILE A 19 -18.98 -18.44 15.00
C ILE A 19 -17.72 -17.74 15.52
N VAL A 20 -17.09 -18.25 16.59
CA VAL A 20 -15.84 -17.68 17.12
C VAL A 20 -14.73 -17.75 16.06
N LEU A 21 -14.57 -18.88 15.38
CA LEU A 21 -13.56 -19.00 14.32
C LEU A 21 -13.83 -18.07 13.14
N ILE A 22 -15.08 -17.94 12.70
CA ILE A 22 -15.47 -17.03 11.61
C ILE A 22 -15.24 -15.57 12.00
N THR A 23 -15.65 -15.17 13.21
CA THR A 23 -15.50 -13.79 13.67
C THR A 23 -14.04 -13.39 13.83
N VAL A 24 -13.20 -14.26 14.40
CA VAL A 24 -11.75 -14.04 14.49
C VAL A 24 -11.13 -14.02 13.08
N GLY A 25 -11.51 -14.95 12.22
CA GLY A 25 -11.02 -14.99 10.84
C GLY A 25 -11.36 -13.71 10.06
N LEU A 26 -12.59 -13.22 10.19
CA LEU A 26 -13.02 -11.96 9.58
C LEU A 26 -12.29 -10.76 10.18
N ALA A 27 -12.11 -10.70 11.50
CA ALA A 27 -11.37 -9.63 12.15
C ALA A 27 -9.93 -9.55 11.63
N VAL A 28 -9.26 -10.71 11.52
CA VAL A 28 -7.91 -10.81 10.93
C VAL A 28 -7.92 -10.38 9.47
N ALA A 29 -8.82 -10.92 8.65
CA ALA A 29 -8.91 -10.58 7.23
C ALA A 29 -9.10 -9.06 7.01
N LEU A 30 -9.96 -8.42 7.80
CA LEU A 30 -10.17 -6.97 7.75
C LEU A 30 -8.95 -6.19 8.22
N ALA A 31 -8.31 -6.60 9.32
CA ALA A 31 -7.10 -5.95 9.82
C ALA A 31 -5.97 -5.98 8.79
N PHE A 32 -5.76 -7.12 8.15
CA PHE A 32 -4.75 -7.26 7.08
C PHE A 32 -5.16 -6.54 5.80
N GLY A 33 -6.42 -6.66 5.36
CA GLY A 33 -6.89 -6.01 4.13
C GLY A 33 -6.85 -4.48 4.23
N LEU A 34 -7.34 -3.92 5.33
CA LEU A 34 -7.31 -2.47 5.55
C LEU A 34 -5.89 -1.97 5.88
N GLY A 35 -5.12 -2.74 6.65
CA GLY A 35 -3.75 -2.39 7.02
C GLY A 35 -2.75 -2.44 5.87
N SER A 36 -2.95 -3.35 4.90
CA SER A 36 -2.05 -3.49 3.75
C SER A 36 -2.30 -2.48 2.64
N ARG A 37 -3.47 -1.82 2.61
CA ARG A 37 -3.85 -0.87 1.57
C ARG A 37 -2.82 0.24 1.35
N GLU A 38 -2.27 0.81 2.43
CA GLU A 38 -1.25 1.87 2.32
C GLU A 38 0.04 1.33 1.70
N LEU A 39 0.52 0.16 2.14
CA LEU A 39 1.74 -0.46 1.60
C LEU A 39 1.60 -0.79 0.11
N VAL A 40 0.45 -1.35 -0.29
CA VAL A 40 0.16 -1.62 -1.71
C VAL A 40 0.14 -0.32 -2.51
N GLY A 41 -0.46 0.75 -1.97
CA GLY A 41 -0.46 2.06 -2.61
C GLY A 41 0.95 2.63 -2.85
N GLN A 42 1.86 2.47 -1.88
CA GLN A 42 3.26 2.90 -2.02
C GLN A 42 4.01 2.12 -3.11
N ILE A 43 3.78 0.79 -3.20
CA ILE A 43 4.43 -0.05 -4.21
C ILE A 43 3.90 0.30 -5.61
N LEU A 44 2.58 0.40 -5.76
CA LEU A 44 1.95 0.80 -7.01
C LEU A 44 2.44 2.17 -7.45
N ALA A 45 2.62 3.11 -6.50
CA ALA A 45 3.12 4.43 -6.83
C ALA A 45 4.49 4.38 -7.53
N GLY A 46 5.41 3.52 -7.07
CA GLY A 46 6.69 3.35 -7.76
C GLY A 46 6.59 2.69 -9.13
N ILE A 47 5.67 1.74 -9.32
CA ILE A 47 5.43 1.14 -10.64
C ILE A 47 4.94 2.21 -11.62
N TYR A 48 3.93 2.98 -11.25
CA TYR A 48 3.38 4.01 -12.12
C TYR A 48 4.37 5.15 -12.41
N VAL A 49 5.17 5.59 -11.43
CA VAL A 49 6.19 6.62 -11.67
C VAL A 49 7.23 6.14 -12.69
N ARG A 50 7.62 4.86 -12.66
CA ARG A 50 8.53 4.27 -13.65
C ARG A 50 7.94 4.18 -15.05
N GLU A 51 6.62 4.14 -15.17
CA GLU A 51 5.92 4.16 -16.46
C GLU A 51 5.71 5.59 -16.98
N LEU A 52 5.57 6.57 -16.09
CA LEU A 52 5.29 7.97 -16.45
C LEU A 52 6.54 8.79 -16.74
N TYR A 53 7.67 8.43 -16.14
CA TYR A 53 8.91 9.20 -16.24
C TYR A 53 10.10 8.31 -16.54
N GLU A 54 11.10 8.89 -17.19
CA GLU A 54 12.35 8.22 -17.53
C GLU A 54 13.53 8.81 -16.76
N VAL A 55 14.52 7.98 -16.45
CA VAL A 55 15.81 8.44 -15.92
C VAL A 55 16.46 9.36 -16.96
N GLY A 56 16.95 10.51 -16.51
CA GLY A 56 17.48 11.58 -17.35
C GLY A 56 16.44 12.64 -17.72
N GLN A 57 15.15 12.42 -17.47
CA GLN A 57 14.11 13.41 -17.71
C GLN A 57 14.15 14.52 -16.66
N ARG A 58 13.88 15.75 -17.06
CA ARG A 58 13.85 16.88 -16.14
C ARG A 58 12.44 17.15 -15.65
N VAL A 59 12.28 17.18 -14.34
CA VAL A 59 10.99 17.35 -13.68
C VAL A 59 11.01 18.50 -12.70
N LYS A 60 9.88 19.21 -12.65
CA LYS A 60 9.63 20.28 -11.69
C LYS A 60 8.42 19.92 -10.84
N LEU A 61 8.63 19.78 -9.53
CA LEU A 61 7.58 19.59 -8.53
C LEU A 61 7.64 20.73 -7.55
N ALA A 62 6.59 21.54 -7.47
CA ALA A 62 6.42 22.59 -6.45
C ALA A 62 7.74 23.33 -6.10
N ASP A 63 8.43 22.86 -5.05
CA ASP A 63 9.62 23.45 -4.45
C ASP A 63 10.96 22.82 -4.90
N VAL A 64 10.94 21.73 -5.67
CA VAL A 64 12.14 20.99 -6.15
C VAL A 64 12.11 20.86 -7.67
N GLU A 65 13.21 21.25 -8.31
CA GLU A 65 13.45 21.08 -9.74
C GLU A 65 14.77 20.35 -9.94
N GLY A 66 14.76 19.33 -10.82
CA GLY A 66 15.96 18.54 -11.06
C GLY A 66 15.78 17.50 -12.16
N GLN A 67 16.87 16.81 -12.47
CA GLN A 67 16.89 15.69 -13.40
C GLN A 67 16.69 14.38 -12.63
N ILE A 68 15.86 13.48 -13.13
CA ILE A 68 15.69 12.15 -12.54
C ILE A 68 16.98 11.36 -12.70
N GLU A 69 17.60 10.97 -11.60
CA GLU A 69 18.80 10.14 -11.61
C GLU A 69 18.46 8.66 -11.39
N GLU A 70 17.47 8.38 -10.54
CA GLU A 70 17.00 7.01 -10.29
C GLU A 70 15.53 6.99 -9.86
N ILE A 71 14.75 6.03 -10.38
CA ILE A 71 13.38 5.77 -9.94
C ILE A 71 13.33 4.47 -9.11
N GLY A 72 13.42 4.63 -7.80
CA GLY A 72 13.31 3.54 -6.83
C GLY A 72 11.87 3.06 -6.61
N THR A 73 11.71 2.02 -5.80
CA THR A 73 10.39 1.38 -5.55
C THR A 73 9.43 2.29 -4.79
N VAL A 74 9.95 3.13 -3.89
CA VAL A 74 9.14 4.02 -3.03
C VAL A 74 9.46 5.50 -3.25
N LYS A 75 10.67 5.79 -3.72
CA LYS A 75 11.20 7.14 -3.88
C LYS A 75 11.96 7.26 -5.18
N THR A 76 11.98 8.47 -5.74
CA THR A 76 12.75 8.87 -6.90
C THR A 76 13.83 9.85 -6.43
N LEU A 77 15.04 9.69 -6.97
CA LEU A 77 16.17 10.59 -6.73
C LEU A 77 16.24 11.60 -7.87
N LEU A 78 16.27 12.87 -7.50
CA LEU A 78 16.42 14.01 -8.40
C LEU A 78 17.76 14.67 -8.15
N LEU A 79 18.55 14.87 -9.20
CA LEU A 79 19.73 15.72 -9.18
C LEU A 79 19.28 17.16 -9.43
N THR A 80 19.39 18.00 -8.41
CA THR A 80 19.09 19.43 -8.50
C THR A 80 20.21 20.18 -9.23
N ASP A 81 19.92 21.40 -9.69
CA ASP A 81 20.93 22.24 -10.36
C ASP A 81 22.10 22.64 -9.47
N ASP A 82 21.88 22.65 -8.15
CA ASP A 82 22.90 22.93 -7.15
C ASP A 82 23.82 21.71 -6.91
N GLY A 83 23.56 20.58 -7.59
CA GLY A 83 24.32 19.34 -7.48
C GLY A 83 23.92 18.46 -6.30
N GLU A 84 22.83 18.78 -5.60
CA GLU A 84 22.31 17.97 -4.49
C GLU A 84 21.33 16.89 -4.99
N LEU A 85 21.37 15.73 -4.34
CA LEU A 85 20.42 14.63 -4.56
C LEU A 85 19.19 14.78 -3.67
N ALA A 86 18.08 15.24 -4.24
CA ALA A 86 16.80 15.33 -3.57
C ALA A 86 16.03 14.01 -3.69
N SER A 87 15.61 13.44 -2.55
CA SER A 87 14.78 12.23 -2.53
C SER A 87 13.30 12.61 -2.42
N VAL A 88 12.53 12.30 -3.46
CA VAL A 88 11.09 12.59 -3.54
C VAL A 88 10.29 11.29 -3.48
N ALA A 89 9.24 11.25 -2.68
CA ALA A 89 8.37 10.07 -2.60
C ALA A 89 7.56 9.91 -3.90
N ASN A 90 7.46 8.68 -4.42
CA ASN A 90 6.77 8.39 -5.68
C ASN A 90 5.28 8.79 -5.64
N LYS A 91 4.66 8.72 -4.46
CA LYS A 91 3.28 9.18 -4.26
C LYS A 91 3.10 10.67 -4.57
N VAL A 92 4.09 11.51 -4.24
CA VAL A 92 4.06 12.96 -4.51
C VAL A 92 4.15 13.22 -6.02
N LEU A 93 4.96 12.43 -6.73
CA LEU A 93 5.09 12.48 -8.19
C LEU A 93 3.79 12.12 -8.92
N LEU A 94 2.91 11.32 -8.31
CA LEU A 94 1.62 10.94 -8.89
C LEU A 94 0.47 11.87 -8.50
N GLU A 95 0.47 12.35 -7.27
CA GLU A 95 -0.64 13.14 -6.73
C GLU A 95 -0.51 14.63 -7.06
N GLN A 96 0.70 15.13 -7.29
CA GLN A 96 0.95 16.53 -7.61
C GLN A 96 1.15 16.75 -9.10
N ARG A 97 0.85 17.96 -9.55
CA ARG A 97 1.08 18.36 -10.94
C ARG A 97 2.58 18.49 -11.19
N VAL A 98 3.16 17.51 -11.86
CA VAL A 98 4.54 17.53 -12.32
C VAL A 98 4.59 18.13 -13.73
N ALA A 99 5.47 19.11 -13.95
CA ALA A 99 5.84 19.53 -15.29
C ALA A 99 7.11 18.78 -15.70
N SER A 100 7.07 18.07 -16.82
CA SER A 100 8.23 17.40 -17.40
C SER A 100 8.54 17.97 -18.79
N ARG A 101 9.81 18.19 -19.09
CA ARG A 101 10.28 18.66 -20.40
C ARG A 101 11.47 17.84 -20.88
#